data_AF-A0A3B8PIL5-F1
#
_entry.id   AF-A0A3B8PIL5-F1
#
_cell.length_a   1.000
_cell.length_b   1.000
_cell.length_c   1.000
_cell.angle_alpha   90.00
_cell.angle_beta   90.00
_cell.angle_gamma   90.00
#
_symmetry.space_group_name_H-M   'P 1'
#
loop_
_entity.id
_entity.type
_entity.pdbx_description
1 polymer ?
#
loop_
_entity_poly.entity_id
_entity_poly.type
_entity_poly.pdbx_seq_one_letter_code
_entity_poly.pdbx_strand_id
1 'polypeptide(L)'
;DMVNIAREVASVADLEMRMQGIVLLGAFLKLTPYATDSGMDDEEVYAGVEKALRKYFGKRGEQVVQDNLTCVKRGYSEMREIPQELIQGSNGAA
;
A
#
# COMPACT_ATOMS: atom_id res chain seq x y z
N ASP A 1 -8.25 0.89 -4.94
CA ASP A 1 -8.35 2.29 -5.41
C ASP A 1 -7.57 3.15 -4.44
N MET A 2 -6.43 3.72 -4.86
CA MET A 2 -5.52 4.42 -3.96
C MET A 2 -6.11 5.72 -3.39
N VAL A 3 -6.96 6.41 -4.16
CA VAL A 3 -7.57 7.68 -3.74
C VAL A 3 -8.61 7.41 -2.67
N ASN A 4 -9.47 6.40 -2.88
CA ASN A 4 -10.48 6.04 -1.89
C ASN A 4 -9.85 5.54 -0.58
N ILE A 5 -8.81 4.69 -0.65
CA ILE A 5 -8.09 4.25 0.55
C ILE A 5 -7.52 5.45 1.31
N ALA A 6 -6.85 6.37 0.60
CA ALA A 6 -6.26 7.56 1.23
C ALA A 6 -7.32 8.45 1.90
N ARG A 7 -8.50 8.62 1.28
CA ARG A 7 -9.63 9.38 1.84
C ARG A 7 -10.22 8.76 3.10
N GLU A 8 -10.37 7.43 3.10
CA GLU A 8 -10.95 6.70 4.22
C GLU A 8 -10.02 6.64 5.44
N VAL A 9 -8.70 6.68 5.21
CA VAL A 9 -7.70 6.45 6.26
C VAL A 9 -7.06 7.75 6.77
N ALA A 10 -6.94 8.79 5.95
CA ALA A 10 -6.24 10.00 6.36
C ALA A 10 -7.02 10.79 7.43
N SER A 11 -6.47 10.86 8.64
CA SER A 11 -7.04 11.71 9.71
C SER A 11 -6.90 13.22 9.44
N VAL A 12 -6.06 13.60 8.46
CA VAL A 12 -5.80 15.01 8.08
C VAL A 12 -5.93 15.14 6.58
N ALA A 13 -6.84 16.01 6.12
CA ALA A 13 -7.15 16.21 4.70
C ALA A 13 -5.90 16.54 3.85
N ASP A 14 -5.02 17.41 4.36
CA ASP A 14 -3.77 17.80 3.67
C ASP A 14 -2.80 16.63 3.44
N LEU A 15 -3.00 15.48 4.12
CA LEU A 15 -2.17 14.29 3.96
C LEU A 15 -2.71 13.29 2.94
N GLU A 16 -3.96 13.44 2.46
CA GLU A 16 -4.61 12.48 1.54
C GLU A 16 -3.74 12.19 0.30
N MET A 17 -3.23 13.23 -0.36
CA MET A 17 -2.37 13.05 -1.54
C MET A 17 -1.08 12.30 -1.21
N ARG A 18 -0.50 12.51 -0.03
CA ARG A 18 0.72 11.82 0.41
C ARG A 18 0.44 10.36 0.75
N MET A 19 -0.73 10.07 1.33
CA MET A 19 -1.14 8.72 1.71
C MET A 19 -1.27 7.79 0.50
N GLN A 20 -1.58 8.30 -0.70
CA GLN A 20 -1.58 7.48 -1.92
C GLN A 20 -0.21 6.84 -2.21
N GLY A 21 0.89 7.56 -1.96
CA GLY A 21 2.24 7.01 -2.08
C GLY A 21 2.53 5.89 -1.07
N ILE A 22 1.88 5.94 0.09
CA ILE A 22 1.98 4.92 1.14
C ILE A 22 1.15 3.67 0.78
N VAL A 23 -0.01 3.87 0.14
CA VAL A 23 -0.76 2.76 -0.46
C VAL A 23 0.07 2.08 -1.56
N LEU A 24 0.74 2.86 -2.41
CA LEU A 24 1.62 2.32 -3.45
C LEU A 24 2.79 1.51 -2.86
N LEU A 25 3.37 1.96 -1.74
CA LEU A 25 4.40 1.19 -1.02
C LEU A 25 3.88 -0.20 -0.63
N GLY A 26 2.65 -0.32 -0.13
CA GLY A 26 2.03 -1.61 0.17
C GLY A 26 1.95 -2.52 -1.05
N ALA A 27 1.48 -2.00 -2.18
CA ALA A 27 1.41 -2.75 -3.43
C ALA A 27 2.81 -3.16 -3.94
N PHE A 28 3.80 -2.28 -3.83
CA PHE A 28 5.18 -2.56 -4.23
C PHE A 28 5.78 -3.72 -3.41
N LEU A 29 5.55 -3.74 -2.10
CA LEU A 29 6.03 -4.82 -1.23
C LEU A 29 5.39 -6.17 -1.59
N LYS A 30 4.14 -6.16 -2.08
CA LYS A 30 3.46 -7.38 -2.56
C LYS A 30 3.96 -7.85 -3.93
N LEU A 31 4.23 -6.91 -4.83
CA LEU A 31 4.60 -7.19 -6.23
C LEU A 31 6.07 -7.57 -6.41
N THR A 32 6.93 -7.14 -5.50
CA THR A 32 8.37 -7.42 -5.58
C THR A 32 8.73 -8.69 -4.82
N PRO A 33 9.77 -9.42 -5.24
CA PRO A 33 10.19 -10.65 -4.57
C PRO A 33 10.91 -10.39 -3.24
N TYR A 34 10.94 -9.15 -2.73
CA TYR A 34 11.76 -8.77 -1.57
C TYR A 34 11.48 -9.63 -0.31
N ALA A 35 10.21 -9.83 0.02
CA ALA A 35 9.81 -10.64 1.17
C ALA A 35 10.22 -12.11 0.97
N THR A 36 9.93 -12.67 -0.20
CA THR A 36 10.29 -14.03 -0.59
C THR A 36 11.80 -14.28 -0.57
N ASP A 37 12.58 -13.38 -1.17
CA ASP A 37 14.04 -13.47 -1.26
C ASP A 37 14.70 -13.35 0.12
N SER A 38 14.06 -12.61 1.03
CA SER A 38 14.51 -12.44 2.42
C SER A 38 13.95 -13.51 3.37
N GLY A 39 13.08 -14.41 2.90
CA GLY A 39 12.41 -15.42 3.72
C GLY A 39 11.47 -14.82 4.79
N MET A 40 10.97 -13.61 4.57
CA MET A 40 10.10 -12.90 5.52
C MET A 40 8.64 -13.24 5.26
N ASP A 41 7.88 -13.43 6.32
CA ASP A 41 6.41 -13.47 6.23
C ASP A 41 5.79 -12.05 6.20
N ASP A 42 4.48 -12.00 5.99
CA ASP A 42 3.74 -10.73 5.92
C ASP A 42 3.85 -9.92 7.23
N GLU A 43 3.86 -10.58 8.40
CA GLU A 43 3.94 -9.91 9.70
C GLU A 43 5.32 -9.26 9.91
N GLU A 44 6.39 -9.96 9.54
CA GLU A 44 7.76 -9.45 9.59
C GLU A 44 7.95 -8.26 8.65
N VAL A 45 7.36 -8.31 7.44
CA VAL A 45 7.34 -7.19 6.51
C VAL A 45 6.65 -5.99 7.15
N TYR A 46 5.45 -6.18 7.73
CA TYR A 46 4.72 -5.08 8.38
C TYR A 46 5.47 -4.50 9.59
N ALA A 47 6.12 -5.33 10.40
CA ALA A 47 6.93 -4.87 11.51
C ALA A 47 8.12 -4.02 11.03
N GLY A 48 8.79 -4.43 9.96
CA GLY A 48 9.87 -3.67 9.33
C GLY A 48 9.40 -2.32 8.80
N VAL A 49 8.25 -2.31 8.12
CA VAL A 49 7.62 -1.08 7.62
C VAL A 49 7.22 -0.16 8.76
N GLU A 50 6.58 -0.67 9.81
CA GLU A 50 6.17 0.13 10.97
C GLU A 50 7.38 0.80 11.62
N LYS A 51 8.49 0.07 11.79
CA LYS A 51 9.75 0.63 12.30
C LYS A 51 10.25 1.78 11.43
N ALA A 52 10.18 1.66 10.11
CA ALA A 52 10.55 2.72 9.18
C ALA A 52 9.60 3.92 9.29
N LEU A 53 8.28 3.69 9.30
CA LEU A 53 7.27 4.73 9.46
C LEU A 53 7.43 5.50 10.77
N ARG A 54 7.70 4.82 11.89
CA ARG A 54 8.00 5.46 13.19
C ARG A 54 9.24 6.33 13.11
N LYS A 55 10.29 5.90 12.42
CA LYS A 55 11.52 6.68 12.21
C LYS A 55 11.25 7.98 11.44
N TYR A 56 10.45 7.93 10.37
CA TYR A 56 10.19 9.10 9.52
C TYR A 56 9.06 10.01 10.06
N PHE A 57 8.03 9.42 10.67
CA PHE A 57 6.79 10.11 11.01
C PHE A 57 6.46 10.15 12.50
N GLY A 58 7.22 9.47 13.38
CA GLY A 58 6.90 9.39 14.81
C GLY A 58 6.79 10.76 15.51
N LYS A 59 7.53 11.78 15.03
CA LYS A 59 7.42 13.17 15.53
C LYS A 59 6.08 13.85 15.20
N ARG A 60 5.30 13.29 14.28
CA ARG A 60 3.98 13.79 13.88
C ARG A 60 2.82 13.18 14.68
N GLY A 61 3.13 12.28 15.63
CA GLY A 61 2.16 11.63 16.50
C GLY A 61 1.82 10.21 16.08
N GLU A 62 1.32 9.44 17.04
CA GLU A 62 1.01 8.01 16.87
C GLU A 62 -0.07 7.77 15.79
N GLN A 63 -1.11 8.61 15.76
CA GLN A 63 -2.20 8.47 14.78
C GLN A 63 -1.66 8.54 13.35
N VAL A 64 -0.72 9.44 13.06
CA VAL A 64 -0.12 9.55 11.73
C VAL A 64 0.62 8.26 11.35
N VAL A 65 1.33 7.65 12.29
CA VAL A 65 2.02 6.37 12.04
C VAL A 65 1.01 5.26 11.73
N GLN A 66 -0.09 5.18 12.49
CA GLN A 66 -1.13 4.17 12.29
C GLN A 66 -1.90 4.35 10.99
N ASP A 67 -2.21 5.58 10.59
CA ASP A 67 -2.83 5.90 9.30
C ASP A 67 -1.94 5.45 8.14
N ASN A 68 -0.63 5.73 8.23
CA ASN A 68 0.33 5.28 7.23
C ASN A 68 0.41 3.75 7.17
N LEU A 69 0.51 3.09 8.34
CA LEU A 69 0.57 1.63 8.40
C LEU A 69 -0.70 0.98 7.83
N THR A 70 -1.87 1.57 8.09
CA THR A 70 -3.15 1.14 7.51
C THR A 70 -3.15 1.29 5.99
N CYS A 71 -2.64 2.42 5.46
CA CYS A 71 -2.49 2.60 4.01
C CYS A 71 -1.59 1.52 3.39
N VAL A 72 -0.46 1.16 4.02
CA VAL A 72 0.42 0.08 3.53
C VAL A 72 -0.33 -1.25 3.51
N LYS A 73 -0.99 -1.63 4.61
CA LYS A 73 -1.73 -2.90 4.70
C LYS A 73 -2.81 -3.01 3.63
N ARG A 74 -3.59 -1.95 3.42
CA ARG A 74 -4.63 -1.91 2.38
C ARG A 74 -4.04 -1.93 0.97
N GLY A 75 -2.93 -1.23 0.75
CA GLY A 75 -2.20 -1.29 -0.52
C GLY A 75 -1.68 -2.70 -0.84
N TYR A 76 -1.25 -3.44 0.18
CA TYR A 76 -0.78 -4.82 0.07
C TYR A 76 -1.92 -5.82 -0.18
N SER A 77 -3.05 -5.68 0.53
CA SER A 77 -4.13 -6.68 0.51
C SER A 77 -5.25 -6.43 -0.51
N GLU A 78 -5.53 -5.18 -0.87
CA GLU A 78 -6.65 -4.83 -1.76
C GLU A 78 -6.25 -4.72 -3.24
N MET A 79 -4.98 -4.95 -3.56
CA MET A 79 -4.53 -4.93 -4.94
C MET A 79 -5.17 -6.05 -5.76
N ARG A 80 -5.43 -5.77 -7.03
CA ARG A 80 -6.03 -6.72 -7.96
C ARG A 80 -5.27 -6.71 -9.26
N GLU A 81 -4.95 -7.89 -9.74
CA GLU A 81 -4.47 -8.07 -11.10
C GLU A 81 -5.58 -7.70 -12.07
N ILE A 82 -5.21 -7.01 -13.15
CA ILE A 82 -6.10 -6.82 -14.29
C ILE A 82 -5.74 -7.93 -15.29
N PRO A 83 -6.62 -8.92 -15.51
CA PRO A 83 -6.33 -10.02 -16.44
C PRO A 83 -6.00 -9.51 -17.83
N GLN A 84 -5.07 -10.19 -18.49
CA GLN A 84 -4.60 -9.85 -19.84
C GLN A 84 -5.76 -9.82 -20.84
N GLU A 85 -6.77 -10.67 -20.65
CA GLU A 85 -7.97 -10.75 -21.50
C GLU A 85 -8.82 -9.47 -21.44
N LEU A 86 -8.87 -8.80 -20.28
CA LEU A 86 -9.54 -7.51 -20.13
C LEU A 86 -8.74 -6.38 -20.78
N ILE A 87 -7.40 -6.46 -20.74
CA ILE A 87 -6.51 -5.48 -21.38
C ILE A 87 -6.59 -5.60 -22.90
N GLN A 88 -6.73 -6.82 -23.43
CA GLN A 88 -6.79 -7.11 -24.86
C GLN A 88 -8.19 -6.98 -25.49
N GLY A 89 -9.18 -6.46 -24.75
CA GLY A 89 -10.61 -6.45 -25.12
C GLY A 89 -10.92 -6.30 -26.62
N SER A 90 -11.59 -7.32 -27.16
CA SER A 90 -12.45 -7.25 -28.37
C SER A 90 -11.81 -6.87 -29.71
N ASN A 91 -10.58 -7.29 -30.02
CA ASN A 91 -10.06 -7.22 -31.40
C ASN A 91 -10.30 -8.51 -32.22
N GLY A 92 -11.25 -9.35 -31.79
CA GLY A 92 -11.53 -10.64 -32.44
C GLY A 92 -12.87 -11.24 -32.02
N ALA A 93 -13.97 -10.58 -32.35
CA ALA A 93 -15.28 -11.23 -32.44
C ALA A 93 -15.83 -10.96 -33.85
N ALA A 94 -15.82 -12.02 -34.66
CA ALA A 94 -16.53 -12.33 -35.91
C ALA A 94 -17.04 -11.18 -36.80
#